data_AF-A0A2V9TR76-F1
#
_entry.id   AF-A0A2V9TR76-F1
#
_cell.length_a   1.000
_cell.length_b   1.000
_cell.length_c   1.000
_cell.angle_alpha   90.00
_cell.angle_beta   90.00
_cell.angle_gamma   90.00
#
_symmetry.space_group_name_H-M   'P 1'
#
loop_
_entity.id
_entity.type
_entity.pdbx_description
1 polymer ?
#
loop_
_entity_poly.entity_id
_entity_poly.type
_entity_poly.pdbx_seq_one_letter_code
_entity_poly.pdbx_strand_id
1 'polypeptide(L)'
;MSSVDDSKRAREFGGHIRESYDTVAREYADEIYNELAGKPFDRELLDRFADQVRDGRVCDLGCGPAQIARYLRDRGVDVLGVDLSAGMLVQARRLNPDIRFVQSSMLALGLASETLRGIAAFYCIIHIPRERVVPALAELRRVLEPGGCLLITFHLGTEDSHHEELFGRPVSLDVALFTTNEMSGYLRTAGFRVEEALERDPYAPEVEYQSRRGYILAVRRS
;
A
#
# COMPACT_ATOMS: atom_id res chain seq x y z
N MET A 1 11.77 -2.57 -29.13
CA MET A 1 10.30 -2.63 -29.29
C MET A 1 9.59 -3.41 -28.16
N SER A 2 10.29 -3.94 -27.14
CA SER A 2 9.66 -4.72 -26.04
C SER A 2 9.28 -3.92 -24.78
N SER A 3 9.95 -2.80 -24.46
CA SER A 3 9.71 -2.10 -23.17
C SER A 3 8.40 -1.30 -23.11
N VAL A 4 7.90 -0.82 -24.25
CA VAL A 4 6.67 -0.03 -24.30
C VAL A 4 5.44 -0.93 -24.12
N ASP A 5 5.44 -2.15 -24.66
CA ASP A 5 4.31 -3.09 -24.58
C ASP A 5 4.18 -3.70 -23.17
N ASP A 6 5.31 -4.04 -22.52
CA ASP A 6 5.31 -4.49 -21.12
C ASP A 6 4.86 -3.39 -20.15
N SER A 7 5.26 -2.14 -20.39
CA SER A 7 4.81 -1.00 -19.58
C SER A 7 3.31 -0.73 -19.72
N LYS A 8 2.73 -1.03 -20.89
CA LYS A 8 1.31 -0.86 -21.18
C LYS A 8 0.49 -1.99 -20.57
N ARG A 9 0.93 -3.25 -20.69
CA ARG A 9 0.31 -4.42 -20.04
C ARG A 9 0.41 -4.37 -18.52
N ALA A 10 1.52 -3.86 -17.96
CA ALA A 10 1.64 -3.62 -16.52
C ALA A 10 0.71 -2.50 -16.00
N ARG A 11 0.32 -1.55 -16.88
CA ARG A 11 -0.69 -0.50 -16.60
C ARG A 11 -2.12 -0.99 -16.80
N GLU A 12 -2.36 -1.98 -17.65
CA GLU A 12 -3.67 -2.62 -17.87
C GLU A 12 -3.98 -3.70 -16.83
N PHE A 13 -2.94 -4.30 -16.21
CA PHE A 13 -3.10 -5.23 -15.10
C PHE A 13 -3.81 -4.56 -13.90
N GLY A 14 -4.83 -5.23 -13.36
CA GLY A 14 -5.64 -4.72 -12.26
C GLY A 14 -6.79 -3.80 -12.70
N GLY A 15 -7.21 -3.85 -13.98
CA GLY A 15 -8.34 -3.06 -14.48
C GLY A 15 -9.63 -3.26 -13.68
N HIS A 16 -9.98 -4.51 -13.36
CA HIS A 16 -11.15 -4.84 -12.53
C HIS A 16 -10.99 -4.38 -11.07
N ILE A 17 -9.79 -4.48 -10.50
CA ILE A 17 -9.46 -3.95 -9.18
C ILE A 17 -9.67 -2.43 -9.14
N ARG A 18 -9.13 -1.71 -10.14
CA ARG A 18 -9.28 -0.26 -10.28
C ARG A 18 -10.75 0.14 -10.38
N GLU A 19 -11.49 -0.50 -11.28
CA GLU A 19 -12.91 -0.21 -11.53
C GLU A 19 -13.76 -0.49 -10.28
N SER A 20 -13.43 -1.54 -9.53
CA SER A 20 -14.07 -1.86 -8.25
C SER A 20 -13.84 -0.76 -7.22
N TYR A 21 -12.60 -0.32 -7.04
CA TYR A 21 -12.29 0.77 -6.10
C TYR A 21 -12.84 2.12 -6.55
N ASP A 22 -12.90 2.39 -7.86
CA ASP A 22 -13.60 3.57 -8.40
C ASP A 22 -15.10 3.54 -8.06
N THR A 23 -15.72 2.36 -8.12
CA THR A 23 -17.16 2.15 -7.84
C THR A 23 -17.51 2.43 -6.38
N VAL A 24 -16.64 2.06 -5.44
CA VAL A 24 -16.91 2.14 -3.99
C VAL A 24 -16.17 3.27 -3.29
N ALA A 25 -15.46 4.12 -4.02
CA ALA A 25 -14.52 5.08 -3.44
C ALA A 25 -15.13 5.96 -2.35
N ARG A 26 -16.40 6.40 -2.53
CA ARG A 26 -17.08 7.26 -1.55
C ARG A 26 -17.40 6.50 -0.27
N GLU A 27 -18.08 5.36 -0.39
CA GLU A 27 -18.45 4.51 0.73
C GLU A 27 -17.20 4.04 1.49
N TYR A 28 -16.15 3.65 0.76
CA TYR A 28 -14.86 3.28 1.33
C TYR A 28 -14.25 4.45 2.11
N ALA A 29 -14.27 5.67 1.57
CA ALA A 29 -13.75 6.83 2.28
C ALA A 29 -14.52 7.15 3.56
N ASP A 30 -15.86 7.05 3.52
CA ASP A 30 -16.72 7.32 4.67
C ASP A 30 -16.46 6.32 5.82
N GLU A 31 -16.25 5.04 5.49
CA GLU A 31 -15.99 3.96 6.47
C GLU A 31 -14.53 3.93 6.97
N ILE A 32 -13.55 4.10 6.07
CA ILE A 32 -12.15 3.78 6.36
C ILE A 32 -11.32 5.01 6.78
N TYR A 33 -11.70 6.23 6.40
CA TYR A 33 -10.82 7.39 6.62
C TYR A 33 -10.45 7.62 8.10
N ASN A 34 -11.36 7.34 9.03
CA ASN A 34 -11.14 7.54 10.47
C ASN A 34 -10.69 6.27 11.20
N GLU A 35 -10.58 5.11 10.52
CA GLU A 35 -10.37 3.81 11.17
C GLU A 35 -9.08 3.76 12.02
N LEU A 36 -8.06 4.53 11.61
CA LEU A 36 -6.76 4.54 12.28
C LEU A 36 -6.88 5.00 13.74
N ALA A 37 -7.96 5.72 14.11
CA ALA A 37 -8.31 6.05 15.50
C ALA A 37 -8.45 4.84 16.42
N GLY A 38 -8.97 3.73 15.90
CA GLY A 38 -9.13 2.48 16.65
C GLY A 38 -7.93 1.55 16.62
N LYS A 39 -6.82 1.94 15.97
CA LYS A 39 -5.68 1.05 15.67
C LYS A 39 -4.37 1.54 16.33
N PRO A 40 -4.24 1.44 17.67
CA PRO A 40 -3.07 1.96 18.38
C PRO A 40 -1.74 1.32 17.96
N PHE A 41 -1.75 0.04 17.56
CA PHE A 41 -0.54 -0.63 17.11
C PHE A 41 -0.09 -0.12 15.73
N ASP A 42 -1.01 -0.03 14.76
CA ASP A 42 -0.73 0.55 13.46
C ASP A 42 -0.19 2.00 13.58
N ARG A 43 -0.75 2.77 14.50
CA ARG A 43 -0.29 4.12 14.86
C ARG A 43 1.14 4.14 15.41
N GLU A 44 1.48 3.24 16.33
CA GLU A 44 2.83 3.09 16.86
C GLU A 44 3.84 2.74 15.76
N LEU A 45 3.49 1.80 14.87
CA LEU A 45 4.34 1.44 13.73
C LEU A 45 4.58 2.63 12.80
N LEU A 46 3.53 3.41 12.52
CA LEU A 46 3.62 4.62 11.70
C LEU A 46 4.42 5.74 12.38
N ASP A 47 4.36 5.87 13.71
CA ASP A 47 5.18 6.82 14.48
C ASP A 47 6.68 6.48 14.32
N ARG A 48 7.05 5.21 14.55
CA ARG A 48 8.43 4.74 14.36
C ARG A 48 8.89 4.90 12.91
N PHE A 49 8.02 4.59 11.95
CA PHE A 49 8.31 4.78 10.53
C PHE A 49 8.54 6.26 10.19
N ALA A 50 7.67 7.16 10.67
CA ALA A 50 7.81 8.60 10.47
C ALA A 50 9.15 9.11 10.99
N ASP A 51 9.59 8.65 12.16
CA ASP A 51 10.90 8.99 12.74
C ASP A 51 12.08 8.58 11.86
N GLN A 52 11.99 7.43 11.20
CA GLN A 52 13.05 6.92 10.33
C GLN A 52 13.18 7.68 8.99
N VAL A 53 12.10 8.34 8.55
CA VAL A 53 11.99 8.92 7.19
C VAL A 53 11.87 10.45 7.17
N ARG A 54 11.98 11.12 8.32
CA ARG A 54 11.74 12.58 8.47
C ARG A 54 12.48 13.47 7.47
N ASP A 55 13.68 13.08 7.05
CA ASP A 55 14.55 13.89 6.20
C ASP A 55 14.33 13.70 4.69
N GLY A 56 13.26 13.03 4.27
CA GLY A 56 12.99 12.84 2.84
C GLY A 56 11.53 12.59 2.49
N ARG A 57 11.29 12.39 1.19
CA ARG A 57 9.95 12.17 0.67
C ARG A 57 9.49 10.74 0.91
N VAL A 58 8.24 10.60 1.31
CA VAL A 58 7.56 9.32 1.51
C VAL A 58 6.43 9.14 0.51
N CYS A 59 6.25 7.89 0.05
CA CYS A 59 5.07 7.50 -0.71
C CYS A 59 4.09 6.73 0.19
N ASP A 60 2.85 7.20 0.28
CA ASP A 60 1.71 6.37 0.71
C ASP A 60 1.16 5.65 -0.53
N LEU A 61 1.44 4.36 -0.64
CA LEU A 61 1.21 3.56 -1.84
C LEU A 61 -0.08 2.74 -1.71
N GLY A 62 -0.98 2.88 -2.68
CA GLY A 62 -2.36 2.41 -2.54
C GLY A 62 -3.08 3.23 -1.48
N CYS A 63 -2.93 4.56 -1.52
CA CYS A 63 -3.32 5.44 -0.43
C CYS A 63 -4.82 5.47 -0.13
N GLY A 64 -5.70 5.04 -1.05
CA GLY A 64 -7.15 5.07 -0.86
C GLY A 64 -7.65 6.49 -0.53
N PRO A 65 -8.42 6.69 0.56
CA PRO A 65 -8.83 8.02 1.03
C PRO A 65 -7.71 8.80 1.78
N ALA A 66 -6.50 8.23 1.84
CA ALA A 66 -5.26 8.84 2.31
C ALA A 66 -5.20 9.10 3.83
N GLN A 67 -5.81 8.24 4.63
CA GLN A 67 -5.72 8.25 6.10
C GLN A 67 -4.28 8.02 6.61
N ILE A 68 -3.50 7.18 5.91
CA ILE A 68 -2.09 6.93 6.24
C ILE A 68 -1.25 8.16 5.88
N ALA A 69 -1.40 8.70 4.67
CA ALA A 69 -0.73 9.94 4.27
C ALA A 69 -1.04 11.11 5.22
N ARG A 70 -2.31 11.30 5.61
CA ARG A 70 -2.72 12.32 6.58
C ARG A 70 -2.00 12.14 7.90
N TYR A 71 -2.01 10.92 8.43
CA TYR A 71 -1.35 10.60 9.71
C TYR A 71 0.14 10.92 9.70
N LEU A 72 0.85 10.55 8.62
CA LEU A 72 2.27 10.85 8.43
C LEU A 72 2.52 12.35 8.23
N ARG A 73 1.65 13.03 7.48
CA ARG A 73 1.72 14.47 7.26
C ARG A 73 1.56 15.25 8.57
N ASP A 74 0.69 14.81 9.48
CA ASP A 74 0.53 15.42 10.82
C ASP A 74 1.79 15.30 11.69
N ARG A 75 2.71 14.39 11.33
CA ARG A 75 4.03 14.23 11.97
C ARG A 75 5.15 14.98 11.24
N GLY A 76 4.80 15.82 10.27
CA GLY A 76 5.74 16.64 9.52
C GLY A 76 6.45 15.93 8.37
N VAL A 77 6.00 14.74 7.94
CA VAL A 77 6.58 14.01 6.80
C VAL A 77 6.16 14.66 5.47
N ASP A 78 7.09 14.75 4.50
CA ASP A 78 6.77 15.11 3.10
C ASP A 78 6.16 13.89 2.39
N VAL A 79 4.82 13.83 2.32
CA VAL A 79 4.10 12.67 1.77
C VAL A 79 3.55 12.96 0.38
N LEU A 80 3.77 12.01 -0.52
CA LEU A 80 3.07 11.86 -1.80
C LEU A 80 2.13 10.64 -1.69
N GLY A 81 0.85 10.80 -1.99
CA GLY A 81 -0.07 9.66 -2.14
C GLY A 81 -0.08 9.12 -3.57
N VAL A 82 -0.07 7.81 -3.73
CA VAL A 82 -0.19 7.12 -5.02
C VAL A 82 -1.32 6.10 -4.93
N ASP A 83 -2.23 6.11 -5.90
CA ASP A 83 -3.29 5.11 -6.01
C ASP A 83 -3.58 4.77 -7.48
N LEU A 84 -4.09 3.57 -7.73
CA LEU A 84 -4.51 3.13 -9.06
C LEU A 84 -5.90 3.71 -9.42
N SER A 85 -6.78 3.87 -8.43
CA SER A 85 -8.16 4.33 -8.56
C SER A 85 -8.25 5.86 -8.63
N ALA A 86 -8.83 6.37 -9.71
CA ALA A 86 -9.10 7.81 -9.82
C ALA A 86 -10.17 8.25 -8.81
N GLY A 87 -11.17 7.40 -8.54
CA GLY A 87 -12.22 7.62 -7.54
C GLY A 87 -11.65 7.80 -6.14
N MET A 88 -10.71 6.94 -5.72
CA MET A 88 -10.00 7.09 -4.45
C MET A 88 -9.26 8.42 -4.37
N LEU A 89 -8.54 8.79 -5.43
CA LEU A 89 -7.81 10.06 -5.45
C LEU A 89 -8.71 11.31 -5.44
N VAL A 90 -9.97 11.20 -5.88
CA VAL A 90 -10.96 12.28 -5.69
C VAL A 90 -11.28 12.43 -4.20
N GLN A 91 -11.51 11.33 -3.47
CA GLN A 91 -11.76 11.39 -2.03
C GLN A 91 -10.53 11.83 -1.25
N ALA A 92 -9.34 11.31 -1.58
CA ALA A 92 -8.08 11.68 -0.96
C ALA A 92 -7.82 13.19 -1.04
N ARG A 93 -8.02 13.79 -2.22
CA ARG A 93 -7.86 15.25 -2.41
C ARG A 93 -8.91 16.06 -1.67
N ARG A 94 -10.16 15.58 -1.60
CA ARG A 94 -11.24 16.23 -0.86
C ARG A 94 -10.95 16.28 0.65
N LEU A 95 -10.44 15.18 1.19
CA LEU A 95 -10.18 15.00 2.62
C LEU A 95 -8.83 15.60 3.05
N ASN A 96 -7.86 15.68 2.13
CA ASN A 96 -6.48 16.08 2.40
C ASN A 96 -5.96 17.10 1.36
N PRO A 97 -6.51 18.32 1.31
CA PRO A 97 -6.20 19.29 0.24
C PRO A 97 -4.74 19.78 0.23
N ASP A 98 -3.98 19.56 1.30
CA ASP A 98 -2.58 19.96 1.44
C ASP A 98 -1.57 18.87 1.01
N ILE A 99 -2.05 17.69 0.59
CA ILE A 99 -1.22 16.55 0.17
C ILE A 99 -1.28 16.38 -1.35
N ARG A 100 -0.15 16.03 -1.97
CA ARG A 100 -0.07 15.75 -3.41
C ARG A 100 -0.44 14.29 -3.69
N PHE A 101 -1.19 14.08 -4.76
CA PHE A 101 -1.67 12.76 -5.17
C PHE A 101 -1.45 12.49 -6.65
N VAL A 102 -0.94 11.30 -6.97
CA VAL A 102 -0.65 10.84 -8.35
C VAL A 102 -1.37 9.53 -8.62
N GLN A 103 -2.02 9.43 -9.78
CA GLN A 103 -2.58 8.15 -10.23
C GLN A 103 -1.49 7.31 -10.89
N SER A 104 -1.20 6.13 -10.33
CA SER A 104 -0.19 5.23 -10.88
C SER A 104 -0.37 3.80 -10.39
N SER A 105 0.33 2.86 -11.03
CA SER A 105 0.33 1.44 -10.66
C SER A 105 1.56 1.10 -9.83
N MET A 106 1.39 0.28 -8.80
CA MET A 106 2.51 -0.28 -8.01
C MET A 106 3.53 -1.03 -8.91
N LEU A 107 3.07 -1.59 -10.03
CA LEU A 107 3.93 -2.32 -10.97
C LEU A 107 4.80 -1.39 -11.84
N ALA A 108 4.48 -0.10 -11.91
CA ALA A 108 5.20 0.90 -12.69
C ALA A 108 4.85 2.30 -12.17
N LEU A 109 5.53 2.76 -11.12
CA LEU A 109 5.17 3.98 -10.39
C LEU A 109 5.35 5.25 -11.22
N GLY A 110 6.25 5.23 -12.21
CA GLY A 110 6.59 6.42 -12.99
C GLY A 110 7.40 7.47 -12.20
N LEU A 111 7.85 7.11 -11.00
CA LEU A 111 8.77 7.92 -10.21
C LEU A 111 10.22 7.64 -10.62
N ALA A 112 11.08 8.66 -10.53
CA ALA A 112 12.50 8.49 -10.77
C ALA A 112 13.12 7.56 -9.71
N SER A 113 14.17 6.84 -10.10
CA SER A 113 14.89 5.95 -9.18
C SER A 113 15.48 6.75 -8.02
N GLU A 114 15.55 6.12 -6.84
CA GLU A 114 16.25 6.67 -5.67
C GLU A 114 15.77 8.06 -5.22
N THR A 115 14.44 8.28 -5.26
CA THR A 115 13.82 9.57 -4.91
C THR A 115 12.99 9.53 -3.63
N LEU A 116 12.73 8.35 -3.08
CA LEU A 116 11.92 8.16 -1.87
C LEU A 116 12.78 7.69 -0.72
N ARG A 117 12.62 8.34 0.43
CA ARG A 117 13.19 7.90 1.72
C ARG A 117 12.38 6.74 2.32
N GLY A 118 11.08 6.72 2.07
CA GLY A 118 10.17 5.73 2.63
C GLY A 118 8.98 5.40 1.72
N ILE A 119 8.45 4.18 1.86
CA ILE A 119 7.16 3.78 1.32
C ILE A 119 6.34 3.15 2.44
N ALA A 120 5.13 3.64 2.65
CA ALA A 120 4.09 2.96 3.42
C ALA A 120 3.12 2.30 2.42
N ALA A 121 2.96 0.98 2.48
CA ALA A 121 2.12 0.19 1.58
C ALA A 121 1.13 -0.61 2.41
N PHE A 122 0.05 0.05 2.83
CA PHE A 122 -0.94 -0.54 3.72
C PHE A 122 -2.01 -1.26 2.89
N TYR A 123 -2.11 -2.59 3.05
CA TYR A 123 -3.17 -3.44 2.49
C TYR A 123 -3.40 -3.33 0.98
N CYS A 124 -2.43 -2.84 0.20
CA CYS A 124 -2.55 -2.71 -1.26
C CYS A 124 -1.83 -3.84 -2.03
N ILE A 125 -0.83 -4.48 -1.43
CA ILE A 125 -0.10 -5.62 -2.04
C ILE A 125 -1.00 -6.85 -2.24
N ILE A 126 -2.10 -6.93 -1.49
CA ILE A 126 -3.07 -8.04 -1.53
C ILE A 126 -3.77 -8.17 -2.88
N HIS A 127 -3.73 -7.15 -3.73
CA HIS A 127 -4.28 -7.22 -5.10
C HIS A 127 -3.25 -7.60 -6.16
N ILE A 128 -2.03 -7.92 -5.74
CA ILE A 128 -0.96 -8.34 -6.64
C ILE A 128 -0.86 -9.88 -6.59
N PRO A 129 -1.10 -10.57 -7.72
CA PRO A 129 -0.89 -12.01 -7.80
C PRO A 129 0.54 -12.39 -7.45
N ARG A 130 0.71 -13.56 -6.86
CA ARG A 130 1.99 -14.03 -6.29
C ARG A 130 3.15 -13.94 -7.27
N GLU A 131 2.93 -14.29 -8.53
CA GLU A 131 3.93 -14.24 -9.61
C GLU A 131 4.37 -12.81 -9.97
N ARG A 132 3.61 -11.80 -9.57
CA ARG A 132 3.89 -10.37 -9.79
C ARG A 132 4.38 -9.65 -8.53
N VAL A 133 4.33 -10.26 -7.36
CA VAL A 133 4.78 -9.64 -6.10
C VAL A 133 6.25 -9.25 -6.15
N VAL A 134 7.14 -10.15 -6.57
CA VAL A 134 8.59 -9.84 -6.66
C VAL A 134 8.87 -8.69 -7.65
N PRO A 135 8.32 -8.69 -8.89
CA PRO A 135 8.41 -7.53 -9.77
C PRO A 135 7.88 -6.22 -9.17
N ALA A 136 6.74 -6.25 -8.46
CA ALA A 136 6.18 -5.08 -7.79
C ALA A 136 7.15 -4.53 -6.73
N LEU A 137 7.65 -5.41 -5.86
CA LEU A 137 8.63 -5.04 -4.83
C LEU A 137 9.95 -4.54 -5.44
N ALA A 138 10.38 -5.08 -6.59
CA ALA A 138 11.57 -4.58 -7.30
C ALA A 138 11.37 -3.13 -7.80
N GLU A 139 10.17 -2.78 -8.26
CA GLU A 139 9.84 -1.39 -8.61
C GLU A 139 9.86 -0.47 -7.37
N LEU A 140 9.35 -0.94 -6.22
CA LEU A 140 9.45 -0.21 -4.96
C LEU A 140 10.91 0.00 -4.52
N ARG A 141 11.73 -1.05 -4.66
CA ARG A 141 13.18 -0.97 -4.41
C ARG A 141 13.83 0.07 -5.31
N ARG A 142 13.46 0.14 -6.59
CA ARG A 142 14.08 1.05 -7.56
C ARG A 142 13.87 2.52 -7.17
N VAL A 143 12.68 2.88 -6.70
CA VAL A 143 12.33 4.26 -6.36
C VAL A 143 12.80 4.69 -4.97
N LEU A 144 13.01 3.74 -4.05
CA LEU A 144 13.63 4.02 -2.75
C LEU A 144 15.10 4.37 -2.92
N GLU A 145 15.62 5.31 -2.15
CA GLU A 145 17.06 5.58 -2.06
C GLU A 145 17.80 4.47 -1.28
N PRO A 146 19.13 4.32 -1.44
CA PRO A 146 19.89 3.38 -0.61
C PRO A 146 19.69 3.66 0.89
N GLY A 147 19.32 2.63 1.66
CA GLY A 147 18.96 2.80 3.07
C GLY A 147 17.53 3.29 3.35
N GLY A 148 16.76 3.63 2.30
CA GLY A 148 15.33 3.92 2.43
C GLY A 148 14.53 2.68 2.83
N CYS A 149 13.37 2.87 3.48
CA CYS A 149 12.59 1.78 4.05
C CYS A 149 11.19 1.61 3.44
N LEU A 150 10.68 0.39 3.53
CA LEU A 150 9.35 -0.03 3.15
C LEU A 150 8.66 -0.58 4.39
N LEU A 151 7.55 0.03 4.78
CA LEU A 151 6.59 -0.54 5.73
C LEU A 151 5.42 -1.11 4.93
N ILE A 152 5.29 -2.43 4.91
CA ILE A 152 4.27 -3.14 4.13
C ILE A 152 3.35 -3.94 5.04
N THR A 153 2.05 -3.89 4.76
CA THR A 153 1.02 -4.64 5.52
C THR A 153 0.14 -5.48 4.60
N PHE A 154 -0.36 -6.60 5.13
CA PHE A 154 -1.17 -7.56 4.38
C PHE A 154 -2.03 -8.42 5.32
N HIS A 155 -2.99 -9.14 4.74
CA HIS A 155 -3.79 -10.13 5.47
C HIS A 155 -3.05 -11.46 5.54
N LEU A 156 -3.03 -12.07 6.73
CA LEU A 156 -2.37 -13.36 6.94
C LEU A 156 -3.22 -14.52 6.44
N GLY A 157 -2.59 -15.41 5.67
CA GLY A 157 -3.20 -16.63 5.16
C GLY A 157 -2.42 -17.19 3.99
N THR A 158 -2.96 -18.23 3.37
CA THR A 158 -2.38 -18.91 2.20
C THR A 158 -3.35 -19.01 1.02
N GLU A 159 -4.56 -18.48 1.20
CA GLU A 159 -5.65 -18.60 0.25
C GLU A 159 -5.85 -17.28 -0.48
N ASP A 160 -6.24 -17.39 -1.75
CA ASP A 160 -6.70 -16.26 -2.53
C ASP A 160 -8.23 -16.28 -2.53
N SER A 161 -8.86 -15.11 -2.55
CA SER A 161 -10.31 -14.97 -2.47
C SER A 161 -10.80 -13.95 -3.50
N HIS A 162 -12.04 -14.15 -3.97
CA HIS A 162 -12.72 -13.23 -4.86
C HIS A 162 -13.90 -12.61 -4.13
N HIS A 163 -13.96 -11.29 -4.10
CA HIS A 163 -15.07 -10.55 -3.52
C HIS A 163 -15.91 -9.91 -4.64
N GLU A 164 -17.20 -10.19 -4.62
CA GLU A 164 -18.18 -9.69 -5.59
C GLU A 164 -18.99 -8.49 -5.08
N GLU A 165 -18.89 -8.19 -3.77
CA GLU A 165 -19.59 -7.08 -3.13
C GLU A 165 -18.70 -6.41 -2.08
N LEU A 166 -18.75 -5.07 -2.02
CA LEU A 166 -18.15 -4.27 -0.96
C LEU A 166 -19.04 -3.04 -0.69
N PHE A 167 -19.37 -2.80 0.58
CA PHE A 167 -20.29 -1.72 1.01
C PHE A 167 -21.63 -1.71 0.26
N GLY A 168 -22.20 -2.88 -0.01
CA GLY A 168 -23.47 -3.02 -0.74
C GLY A 168 -23.40 -2.65 -2.23
N ARG A 169 -22.19 -2.56 -2.79
CA ARG A 169 -21.94 -2.27 -4.20
C ARG A 169 -21.28 -3.48 -4.87
N PRO A 170 -21.64 -3.81 -6.13
CA PRO A 170 -20.96 -4.86 -6.87
C PRO A 170 -19.52 -4.45 -7.15
N VAL A 171 -18.60 -5.39 -6.93
CA VAL A 171 -17.16 -5.26 -7.20
C VAL A 171 -16.64 -6.56 -7.78
N SER A 172 -15.37 -6.57 -8.18
CA SER A 172 -14.63 -7.74 -8.59
C SER A 172 -13.21 -7.58 -8.06
N LEU A 173 -12.99 -8.03 -6.83
CA LEU A 173 -11.75 -7.86 -6.10
C LEU A 173 -11.11 -9.22 -5.82
N ASP A 174 -9.99 -9.48 -6.48
CA ASP A 174 -9.08 -10.56 -6.09
C ASP A 174 -8.21 -10.11 -4.92
N VAL A 175 -8.17 -10.92 -3.89
CA VAL A 175 -7.42 -10.67 -2.64
C VAL A 175 -6.58 -11.89 -2.31
N ALA A 176 -5.26 -11.74 -2.40
CA ALA A 176 -4.27 -12.72 -1.99
C ALA A 176 -3.85 -12.49 -0.54
N LEU A 177 -3.90 -13.55 0.27
CA LEU A 177 -3.41 -13.55 1.65
C LEU A 177 -1.97 -14.08 1.66
N PHE A 178 -1.11 -13.56 2.53
CA PHE A 178 0.30 -13.98 2.58
C PHE A 178 0.68 -14.43 3.97
N THR A 179 1.59 -15.39 4.06
CA THR A 179 2.29 -15.61 5.34
C THR A 179 3.41 -14.59 5.50
N THR A 180 3.79 -14.27 6.74
CA THR A 180 4.96 -13.43 7.03
C THR A 180 6.24 -14.00 6.42
N ASN A 181 6.40 -15.33 6.44
CA ASN A 181 7.57 -16.00 5.88
C ASN A 181 7.64 -15.88 4.35
N GLU A 182 6.50 -16.06 3.66
CA GLU A 182 6.39 -15.90 2.21
C GLU A 182 6.70 -14.46 1.77
N MET A 183 6.05 -13.46 2.40
CA MET A 183 6.30 -12.05 2.08
C MET A 183 7.76 -11.65 2.39
N SER A 184 8.32 -12.16 3.49
CA SER A 184 9.75 -11.98 3.81
C SER A 184 10.66 -12.58 2.72
N GLY A 185 10.28 -13.73 2.16
CA GLY A 185 10.97 -14.37 1.04
C GLY A 185 10.94 -13.50 -0.22
N TYR A 186 9.76 -12.97 -0.58
CA TYR A 186 9.62 -12.06 -1.72
C TYR A 186 10.44 -10.78 -1.56
N LEU A 187 10.41 -10.16 -0.38
CA LEU A 187 11.21 -8.96 -0.07
C LEU A 187 12.71 -9.22 -0.23
N ARG A 188 13.23 -10.34 0.28
CA ARG A 188 14.64 -10.70 0.12
C ARG A 188 15.02 -10.92 -1.34
N THR A 189 14.17 -11.63 -2.09
CA THR A 189 14.37 -11.85 -3.54
C THR A 189 14.36 -10.53 -4.32
N ALA A 190 13.50 -9.59 -3.93
CA ALA A 190 13.45 -8.25 -4.50
C ALA A 190 14.60 -7.33 -4.05
N GLY A 191 15.53 -7.81 -3.21
CA GLY A 191 16.72 -7.07 -2.79
C GLY A 191 16.55 -6.21 -1.53
N PHE A 192 15.54 -6.48 -0.70
CA PHE A 192 15.40 -5.85 0.61
C PHE A 192 16.09 -6.67 1.71
N ARG A 193 16.44 -5.99 2.80
CA ARG A 193 16.72 -6.61 4.10
C ARG A 193 15.47 -6.46 4.97
N VAL A 194 14.96 -7.57 5.52
CA VAL A 194 13.86 -7.54 6.49
C VAL A 194 14.45 -7.18 7.86
N GLU A 195 13.99 -6.07 8.46
CA GLU A 195 14.37 -5.65 9.82
C GLU A 195 13.48 -6.31 10.86
N GLU A 196 12.18 -6.28 10.60
CA GLU A 196 11.15 -6.66 11.56
C GLU A 196 9.97 -7.26 10.81
N ALA A 197 9.41 -8.33 11.34
CA ALA A 197 8.19 -8.96 10.86
C ALA A 197 7.28 -9.22 12.06
N LEU A 198 6.08 -8.67 12.04
CA LEU A 198 5.12 -8.70 13.15
C LEU A 198 3.79 -9.26 12.65
N GLU A 199 3.07 -9.91 13.56
CA GLU A 199 1.71 -10.38 13.33
C GLU A 199 0.78 -9.85 14.42
N ARG A 200 -0.47 -9.60 14.08
CA ARG A 200 -1.49 -9.12 15.03
C ARG A 200 -2.83 -9.79 14.76
N ASP A 201 -3.53 -10.21 15.81
CA ASP A 201 -4.94 -10.60 15.72
C ASP A 201 -5.84 -9.37 15.49
N PRO A 202 -6.97 -9.49 14.78
CA PRO A 202 -7.79 -8.32 14.47
C PRO A 202 -8.30 -7.64 15.75
N TYR A 203 -8.52 -6.32 15.66
CA TYR A 203 -9.29 -5.58 16.66
C TYR A 203 -10.76 -6.02 16.63
N ALA A 204 -11.57 -5.45 17.52
CA ALA A 204 -13.01 -5.72 17.55
C ALA A 204 -13.66 -5.48 16.17
N PRO A 205 -14.73 -6.22 15.80
CA PRO A 205 -15.37 -6.15 14.48
C PRO A 205 -15.82 -4.74 14.06
N GLU A 206 -16.09 -3.86 15.01
CA GLU A 206 -16.49 -2.47 14.77
C GLU A 206 -15.32 -1.59 14.31
N VAL A 207 -14.08 -2.04 14.50
CA VAL A 207 -12.85 -1.31 14.15
C VAL A 207 -12.31 -1.74 12.79
N GLU A 208 -12.34 -3.04 12.48
CA GLU A 208 -11.77 -3.54 11.23
C GLU A 208 -12.31 -4.89 10.77
N TYR A 209 -12.05 -5.17 9.49
CA TYR A 209 -12.28 -6.48 8.87
C TYR A 209 -11.57 -7.61 9.63
N GLN A 210 -12.29 -8.68 9.93
CA GLN A 210 -11.83 -9.76 10.80
C GLN A 210 -10.87 -10.71 10.07
N SER A 211 -9.59 -10.35 10.05
CA SER A 211 -8.49 -11.25 9.67
C SER A 211 -7.20 -10.87 10.38
N ARG A 212 -6.33 -11.85 10.62
CA ARG A 212 -5.01 -11.59 11.21
C ARG A 212 -4.16 -10.76 10.23
N ARG A 213 -3.29 -9.91 10.78
CA ARG A 213 -2.51 -8.91 10.05
C ARG A 213 -1.03 -9.21 10.09
N GLY A 214 -0.34 -9.06 8.96
CA GLY A 214 1.11 -9.09 8.86
C GLY A 214 1.66 -7.71 8.59
N TYR A 215 2.77 -7.37 9.25
CA TYR A 215 3.50 -6.12 9.06
C TYR A 215 4.98 -6.45 8.87
N ILE A 216 5.62 -5.86 7.86
CA ILE A 216 7.07 -6.00 7.68
C ILE A 216 7.68 -4.63 7.46
N LEU A 217 8.70 -4.31 8.27
CA LEU A 217 9.62 -3.22 8.00
C LEU A 217 10.85 -3.79 7.29
N ALA A 218 11.12 -3.28 6.09
CA ALA A 218 12.23 -3.70 5.26
C ALA A 218 13.04 -2.49 4.78
N VAL A 219 14.34 -2.67 4.58
CA VAL A 219 15.27 -1.61 4.15
C VAL A 219 15.89 -1.98 2.81
N ARG A 220 15.99 -1.00 1.91
CA ARG A 220 16.71 -1.12 0.64
C ARG A 220 18.19 -1.33 0.94
N ARG A 221 18.74 -2.49 0.59
CA ARG A 221 20.19 -2.72 0.61
C ARG A 221 20.88 -1.76 -0.36
N SER A 222 22.02 -1.20 0.05
CA SER A 222 22.99 -0.54 -0.83
C SER A 222 23.35 -1.40 -2.02
#